data_AF-A0A5J4QEV9-F1
#
_entry.id   AF-A0A5J4QEV9-F1
#
_cell.length_a   1.000
_cell.length_b   1.000
_cell.length_c   1.000
_cell.angle_alpha   90.00
_cell.angle_beta   90.00
_cell.angle_gamma   90.00
#
_symmetry.space_group_name_H-M   'P 1'
#
loop_
_entity.id
_entity.type
_entity.pdbx_description
1 polymer ?
#
loop_
_entity_poly.entity_id
_entity_poly.type
_entity_poly.pdbx_seq_one_letter_code
_entity_poly.pdbx_strand_id
1 'polypeptide(L)'
;MNILNLFKIAYRALLHNKTRALLTMLGIIIGISSVIAMVSLGQSSSQSISGQISGMGTNLIMVMRSNQMQGGVSMGSANVQTLTDKDVEAIMSQSKYVSAASPTISTSGQLVYGANNWPGSMQGGNTDLITIRKYTITSG
;
A
#
# COMPACT_ATOMS: atom_id res chain seq x y z
N MET A 1 -18.54 -58.95 -3.86
CA MET A 1 -18.33 -58.08 -5.04
C MET A 1 -17.12 -57.20 -4.77
N ASN A 2 -16.02 -57.38 -5.50
CA ASN A 2 -14.76 -56.68 -5.21
C ASN A 2 -14.76 -55.27 -5.84
N ILE A 3 -14.51 -54.25 -5.01
CA ILE A 3 -14.38 -52.83 -5.41
C ILE A 3 -13.38 -52.61 -6.56
N LEU A 4 -12.32 -53.41 -6.61
CA LEU A 4 -11.33 -53.39 -7.70
C LEU A 4 -11.95 -53.72 -9.06
N ASN A 5 -12.92 -54.65 -9.13
CA ASN A 5 -13.60 -54.97 -10.37
C ASN A 5 -14.55 -53.85 -10.79
N LEU A 6 -15.24 -53.21 -9.84
CA LEU A 6 -16.10 -52.05 -10.10
C LEU A 6 -15.30 -50.87 -10.69
N PHE A 7 -14.12 -50.58 -10.13
CA PHE A 7 -13.22 -49.54 -10.66
C PHE A 7 -12.77 -49.84 -12.10
N LYS A 8 -12.42 -51.10 -12.37
CA LYS A 8 -11.98 -51.55 -13.70
C LYS A 8 -13.09 -51.43 -14.75
N ILE A 9 -14.34 -51.71 -14.36
CA ILE A 9 -15.52 -51.56 -15.21
C ILE A 9 -15.82 -50.08 -15.47
N ALA A 10 -15.81 -49.23 -14.42
CA ALA A 10 -16.05 -47.80 -14.55
C ALA A 10 -15.01 -47.10 -15.44
N TYR A 11 -13.73 -47.46 -15.30
CA TYR A 11 -12.65 -46.92 -16.13
C TYR A 11 -12.82 -47.29 -17.61
N ARG A 12 -13.16 -48.56 -17.91
CA ARG A 12 -13.47 -48.99 -19.29
C ARG A 12 -14.71 -48.28 -19.86
N ALA A 13 -15.73 -48.02 -19.04
CA ALA A 13 -16.91 -47.29 -19.45
C ALA A 13 -16.61 -45.82 -19.80
N LEU A 14 -15.73 -45.16 -19.04
CA LEU A 14 -15.25 -43.80 -19.36
C LEU A 14 -14.45 -43.76 -20.66
N LEU A 15 -13.60 -44.76 -20.91
CA LEU A 15 -12.81 -44.88 -22.14
C LEU A 15 -13.67 -45.15 -23.39
N HIS A 16 -14.85 -45.75 -23.23
CA HIS A 16 -15.79 -45.96 -24.33
C HIS A 16 -16.44 -44.64 -24.78
N ASN A 17 -16.77 -43.74 -23.84
CA ASN A 17 -17.43 -42.45 -24.11
C ASN A 17 -16.47 -41.27 -23.89
N LYS A 18 -15.34 -41.26 -24.60
CA LYS A 18 -14.25 -40.28 -24.40
C LYS A 18 -14.71 -38.82 -24.51
N THR A 19 -15.55 -38.49 -25.48
CA THR A 19 -16.02 -37.12 -25.71
C THR A 19 -16.89 -36.61 -24.57
N ARG A 20 -17.85 -37.43 -24.12
CA ARG A 20 -18.72 -37.10 -22.99
C ARG A 20 -17.95 -37.00 -21.68
N ALA A 21 -17.04 -37.94 -21.43
CA ALA A 21 -16.18 -37.91 -20.23
C ALA A 21 -15.28 -36.68 -20.22
N LEU A 22 -14.70 -36.29 -21.35
CA LEU A 22 -13.86 -35.10 -21.45
C LEU A 22 -14.67 -33.82 -21.20
N LEU A 23 -15.82 -33.65 -21.86
CA LEU A 23 -16.65 -32.45 -21.70
C LEU A 23 -17.17 -32.26 -20.27
N THR A 24 -17.56 -33.34 -19.61
CA THR A 24 -18.03 -33.30 -18.20
C THR A 24 -16.91 -32.94 -17.23
N MET A 25 -15.72 -33.53 -17.39
CA MET A 25 -14.55 -33.17 -16.58
C MET A 25 -14.14 -31.72 -16.81
N LEU A 26 -14.13 -31.27 -18.07
CA LEU A 26 -13.74 -29.92 -18.44
C LEU A 26 -14.68 -28.87 -17.82
N GLY A 27 -15.99 -29.14 -17.80
CA GLY A 27 -16.95 -28.29 -17.10
C GLY A 27 -16.67 -28.16 -15.60
N ILE A 28 -16.37 -29.27 -14.92
CA ILE A 28 -16.03 -29.28 -13.49
C ILE A 28 -14.73 -28.53 -13.23
N ILE A 29 -13.70 -28.76 -14.06
CA ILE A 29 -12.40 -28.11 -13.93
C ILE A 29 -12.54 -26.59 -14.08
N ILE A 30 -13.21 -26.10 -15.13
CA ILE A 30 -13.42 -24.67 -15.34
C ILE A 30 -14.31 -24.07 -14.24
N GLY A 31 -15.36 -24.78 -13.83
CA GLY A 31 -16.27 -24.33 -12.78
C GLY A 31 -15.53 -24.11 -11.45
N ILE A 32 -14.79 -25.10 -10.99
CA ILE A 32 -14.04 -25.01 -9.71
C ILE A 32 -12.90 -24.00 -9.84
N SER A 33 -12.18 -23.99 -10.96
CA SER A 33 -11.04 -23.07 -11.16
C SER A 33 -11.48 -21.61 -11.15
N SER A 34 -12.61 -21.28 -11.78
CA SER A 34 -13.12 -19.90 -11.81
C SER A 34 -13.52 -19.40 -10.42
N VAL A 35 -14.16 -20.24 -9.61
CA VAL A 35 -14.53 -19.91 -8.22
C VAL A 35 -13.28 -19.70 -7.35
N ILE A 36 -12.30 -20.61 -7.42
CA ILE A 36 -11.05 -20.49 -6.65
C ILE A 36 -10.29 -19.22 -7.06
N ALA A 37 -10.19 -18.95 -8.36
CA ALA A 37 -9.52 -17.76 -8.87
C ALA A 37 -10.19 -16.48 -8.36
N MET A 38 -11.52 -16.40 -8.45
CA MET A 38 -12.28 -15.24 -7.98
C MET A 38 -12.11 -14.98 -6.48
N VAL A 39 -12.20 -16.03 -5.66
CA VAL A 39 -12.02 -15.92 -4.20
C VAL A 39 -10.59 -15.48 -3.86
N SER A 40 -9.60 -16.09 -4.51
CA SER A 40 -8.18 -15.78 -4.27
C SER A 40 -7.85 -14.34 -4.66
N LEU A 41 -8.35 -13.88 -5.82
CA LEU A 41 -8.22 -12.48 -6.23
C LEU A 41 -8.89 -11.54 -5.22
N GLY A 42 -10.12 -11.82 -4.80
CA GLY A 42 -10.84 -10.97 -3.85
C GLY A 42 -10.11 -10.83 -2.52
N GLN A 43 -9.64 -11.94 -1.95
CA GLN A 43 -8.88 -11.95 -0.70
C GLN A 43 -7.53 -11.23 -0.87
N SER A 44 -6.81 -11.48 -1.96
CA SER A 44 -5.53 -10.84 -2.24
C SER A 44 -5.67 -9.33 -2.42
N SER A 45 -6.67 -8.88 -3.17
CA SER A 45 -6.96 -7.45 -3.33
C SER A 45 -7.30 -6.79 -1.99
N SER A 46 -8.15 -7.43 -1.18
CA SER A 46 -8.49 -6.90 0.15
C SER A 46 -7.25 -6.80 1.06
N GLN A 47 -6.41 -7.83 1.07
CA GLN A 47 -5.16 -7.84 1.86
C GLN A 47 -4.16 -6.79 1.36
N SER A 48 -4.00 -6.64 0.05
CA SER A 48 -3.12 -5.66 -0.56
C SER A 48 -3.56 -4.23 -0.21
N ILE A 49 -4.85 -3.94 -0.35
CA ILE A 49 -5.44 -2.64 0.01
C ILE A 49 -5.26 -2.39 1.52
N SER A 50 -5.56 -3.37 2.37
CA SER A 50 -5.36 -3.26 3.81
C SER A 50 -3.89 -3.00 4.18
N GLY A 51 -2.96 -3.69 3.51
CA GLY A 51 -1.52 -3.49 3.67
C GLY A 51 -1.06 -2.10 3.25
N GLN A 52 -1.55 -1.58 2.12
CA GLN A 52 -1.25 -0.22 1.66
C GLN A 52 -1.78 0.83 2.63
N ILE A 53 -3.03 0.69 3.08
CA ILE A 53 -3.64 1.59 4.07
C ILE A 53 -2.88 1.55 5.40
N SER A 54 -2.50 0.36 5.86
CA SER A 54 -1.73 0.18 7.10
C SER A 54 -0.30 0.74 6.99
N GLY A 55 0.29 0.63 5.80
CA GLY A 55 1.60 1.17 5.43
C GLY A 55 1.63 2.69 5.35
N MET A 56 0.53 3.31 4.92
CA MET A 56 0.36 4.78 4.99
C MET A 56 0.29 5.30 6.43
N GLY A 57 0.18 4.43 7.43
CA GLY A 57 0.10 4.80 8.83
C GLY A 57 -1.33 5.21 9.20
N THR A 58 -2.08 4.28 9.79
CA THR A 58 -3.44 4.51 10.30
C THR A 58 -3.52 5.51 11.47
N ASN A 59 -2.39 6.08 11.89
CA ASN A 59 -2.28 7.00 13.01
C ASN A 59 -1.39 8.22 12.67
N LEU A 60 -1.54 8.77 11.46
CA LEU A 60 -0.80 9.96 11.02
C LEU A 60 -1.73 11.16 10.85
N ILE A 61 -1.35 12.27 11.47
CA ILE A 61 -2.00 13.57 11.29
C ILE A 61 -0.98 14.50 10.63
N MET A 62 -1.28 14.96 9.42
CA MET A 62 -0.45 15.94 8.73
C MET A 62 -1.04 17.33 8.94
N VAL A 63 -0.32 18.16 9.69
CA VAL A 63 -0.69 19.56 9.88
C VAL A 63 -0.02 20.38 8.79
N MET A 64 -0.82 20.84 7.83
CA MET A 64 -0.37 21.72 6.76
C MET A 64 -0.83 23.16 7.05
N ARG A 65 -0.05 24.11 6.56
CA ARG A 65 -0.39 25.53 6.66
C ARG A 65 -1.57 25.81 5.73
N SER A 66 -2.52 26.62 6.17
CA SER A 66 -3.60 27.10 5.32
C SER A 66 -3.05 28.13 4.32
N ASN A 67 -3.42 28.01 3.05
CA ASN A 67 -3.20 29.10 2.08
C ASN A 67 -4.09 30.28 2.48
N GLN A 68 -3.50 31.37 2.99
CA GLN A 68 -4.25 32.60 3.20
C GLN A 68 -4.64 33.21 1.85
N MET A 69 -5.93 33.13 1.51
CA MET A 69 -6.56 33.95 0.49
C MET A 69 -7.24 35.12 1.20
N GLN A 70 -6.93 36.35 0.79
CA GLN A 70 -7.63 37.56 1.26
C GLN A 70 -8.21 38.28 0.05
N GLY A 71 -9.54 38.48 0.02
CA GLY A 71 -10.21 39.21 -1.05
C GLY A 71 -10.15 38.56 -2.45
N GLY A 72 -10.01 37.24 -2.55
CA GLY A 72 -9.94 36.53 -3.84
C GLY A 72 -8.55 36.52 -4.49
N VAL A 73 -7.56 37.16 -3.87
CA VAL A 73 -6.16 37.12 -4.32
C VAL A 73 -5.39 36.12 -3.45
N SER A 74 -4.69 35.17 -4.10
CA SER A 74 -3.73 34.30 -3.42
C SER A 74 -2.54 35.14 -3.00
N MET A 75 -2.38 35.39 -1.69
CA MET A 75 -1.25 36.19 -1.16
C MET A 75 0.11 35.48 -1.27
N GLY A 76 0.16 34.30 -1.90
CA GLY A 76 1.36 33.49 -2.01
C GLY A 76 1.72 32.83 -0.66
N SER A 77 2.13 31.56 -0.73
CA SER A 77 2.55 30.78 0.45
C SER A 77 3.97 31.16 0.95
N ALA A 78 4.65 32.07 0.24
CA ALA A 78 6.11 32.20 0.31
C ALA A 78 6.65 32.92 1.56
N ASN A 79 5.89 33.81 2.22
CA ASN A 79 6.50 34.76 3.18
C ASN A 79 5.89 34.84 4.58
N VAL A 80 4.81 34.12 4.87
CA VAL A 80 4.38 33.94 6.26
C VAL A 80 4.94 32.59 6.67
N GLN A 81 5.56 32.43 7.83
CA GLN A 81 5.88 31.12 8.43
C GLN A 81 4.99 30.98 9.67
N THR A 82 3.89 30.25 9.55
CA THR A 82 2.91 30.08 10.66
C THR A 82 3.14 28.81 11.47
N LEU A 83 4.00 27.91 11.02
CA LEU A 83 4.41 26.72 11.77
C LEU A 83 5.90 26.85 12.10
N THR A 84 6.21 26.67 13.37
CA THR A 84 7.55 26.78 13.95
C THR A 84 7.90 25.54 14.74
N ASP A 85 9.20 25.33 15.00
CA ASP A 85 9.64 24.16 15.79
C ASP A 85 9.07 24.17 17.22
N LYS A 86 8.75 25.35 17.77
CA LYS A 86 8.07 25.50 19.05
C LYS A 86 6.67 24.86 19.06
N ASP A 87 5.99 24.83 17.92
CA ASP A 87 4.67 24.19 17.81
C ASP A 87 4.81 22.67 17.95
N VAL A 88 5.92 22.09 17.47
CA VAL A 88 6.22 20.66 17.62
C VAL A 88 6.46 20.33 19.09
N GLU A 89 7.24 21.14 19.80
CA GLU A 89 7.49 20.98 21.24
C GLU A 89 6.20 21.14 22.06
N ALA A 90 5.35 22.12 21.71
CA ALA A 90 4.06 22.32 22.34
C ALA A 90 3.12 21.12 22.14
N ILE A 91 3.08 20.56 20.93
CA ILE A 91 2.28 19.36 20.64
C ILE A 91 2.77 18.17 21.47
N MET A 92 4.09 17.95 21.54
CA MET A 92 4.66 16.84 22.31
C MET A 92 4.43 16.98 23.83
N SER A 93 4.41 18.20 24.35
CA SER A 93 4.24 18.45 25.80
C SER A 93 2.78 18.51 26.24
N GLN A 94 1.87 19.02 25.39
CA GLN A 94 0.46 19.21 25.75
C GLN A 94 -0.44 18.05 25.33
N SER A 95 -0.02 17.22 24.36
CA SER A 95 -0.79 16.07 23.90
C SER A 95 -0.41 14.79 24.63
N LYS A 96 -1.39 14.17 25.30
CA LYS A 96 -1.21 12.86 25.93
C LYS A 96 -1.22 11.69 24.92
N TYR A 97 -1.79 11.89 23.74
CA TYR A 97 -2.05 10.81 22.77
C TYR A 97 -1.10 10.83 21.56
N VAL A 98 -0.24 11.83 21.45
CA VAL A 98 0.76 11.92 20.37
C VAL A 98 2.03 11.23 20.86
N SER A 99 2.42 10.15 20.17
CA SER A 99 3.63 9.39 20.49
C SER A 99 4.91 10.05 19.96
N ALA A 100 4.81 10.72 18.80
CA ALA A 100 5.93 11.38 18.15
C ALA A 100 5.41 12.47 17.21
N ALA A 101 6.17 13.56 17.09
CA ALA A 101 5.90 14.65 16.16
C ALA A 101 7.21 15.09 15.51
N SER A 102 7.17 15.39 14.21
CA SER A 102 8.34 15.90 13.49
C SER A 102 7.92 17.04 12.56
N PRO A 103 8.68 18.14 12.50
CA PRO A 103 8.55 19.08 11.40
C PRO A 103 8.92 18.36 10.10
N THR A 104 8.32 18.80 9.00
CA THR A 104 8.60 18.26 7.67
C THR A 104 8.75 19.40 6.70
N ILE A 105 9.92 19.50 6.07
CA ILE A 105 10.22 20.50 5.05
C ILE A 105 10.59 19.74 3.78
N SER A 106 9.96 20.06 2.66
CA SER A 106 10.32 19.52 1.35
C SER A 106 10.88 20.63 0.48
N THR A 107 12.08 20.43 -0.05
CA THR A 107 12.71 21.33 -1.02
C THR A 107 13.11 20.56 -2.26
N SER A 108 13.16 21.22 -3.41
CA SER A 108 13.65 20.63 -4.67
C SER A 108 14.91 21.37 -5.11
N GLY A 109 15.84 20.62 -5.70
CA GLY A 109 17.11 21.17 -6.15
C GLY A 109 17.85 20.22 -7.07
N GLN A 110 18.94 20.70 -7.67
CA GLN A 110 19.79 19.86 -8.50
C GLN A 110 20.83 19.17 -7.61
N LEU A 111 20.77 17.83 -7.57
CA LEU A 111 21.76 16.99 -6.94
C LEU A 111 22.92 16.80 -7.91
N VAL A 112 24.14 17.09 -7.49
CA VAL A 112 25.34 16.94 -8.33
C VAL A 112 26.27 15.93 -7.67
N TYR A 113 26.64 14.90 -8.41
CA TYR A 113 27.61 13.89 -8.00
C TYR A 113 28.61 13.63 -9.12
N GLY A 114 29.85 14.08 -8.92
CA GLY A 114 30.89 14.02 -9.95
C GLY A 114 30.49 14.80 -11.21
N ALA A 115 30.49 14.14 -12.36
CA ALA A 115 30.08 14.72 -13.64
C ALA A 115 28.56 14.67 -13.91
N ASN A 116 27.78 14.03 -13.02
CA ASN A 116 26.35 13.83 -13.21
C ASN A 116 25.55 14.84 -12.39
N ASN A 117 24.51 15.38 -12.98
CA ASN A 117 23.52 16.20 -12.29
C ASN A 117 22.13 15.58 -12.44
N TRP A 118 21.30 15.71 -11.42
CA TRP A 118 19.96 15.14 -11.39
C TRP A 118 19.01 16.05 -10.61
N PRO A 119 17.83 16.41 -11.14
CA PRO A 119 16.83 17.13 -10.35
C PRO A 119 16.26 16.19 -9.28
N GLY A 120 16.47 16.53 -8.01
CA GLY A 120 16.00 15.75 -6.86
C GLY A 120 15.10 16.56 -5.94
N SER A 121 14.30 15.85 -5.14
CA SER A 121 13.64 16.41 -3.98
C SER A 121 14.35 15.95 -2.71
N MET A 122 14.44 16.85 -1.74
CA MET A 122 15.01 16.60 -0.43
C MET A 122 13.95 16.88 0.62
N GLN A 123 13.84 15.97 1.59
CA GLN A 123 12.93 16.11 2.71
C GLN A 123 13.74 16.24 4.01
N GLY A 124 13.59 17.36 4.70
CA GLY A 124 14.15 17.60 6.03
C GLY A 124 13.12 17.35 7.12
N GLY A 125 13.57 16.83 8.25
CA GLY A 125 12.79 16.57 9.45
C GLY A 125 13.63 15.98 10.57
N ASN A 126 13.02 15.68 11.71
CA ASN A 126 13.68 15.04 12.85
C ASN A 126 13.82 13.53 12.64
N THR A 127 14.64 12.89 13.48
CA THR A 127 14.85 11.42 13.48
C THR A 127 13.54 10.65 13.65
N ASP A 128 12.59 11.21 14.39
CA ASP A 128 11.26 10.62 14.61
C ASP A 128 10.45 10.45 13.32
N LEU A 129 10.75 11.22 12.26
CA LEU A 129 10.07 11.13 10.98
C LEU A 129 10.18 9.72 10.35
N ILE A 130 11.28 9.01 10.59
CA ILE A 130 11.51 7.63 10.12
C ILE A 130 10.51 6.70 10.79
N THR A 131 10.32 6.83 12.10
CA THR A 131 9.39 6.04 12.91
C THR A 131 7.93 6.39 12.55
N ILE A 132 7.62 7.67 12.44
CA ILE A 132 6.29 8.18 12.10
C ILE A 132 5.85 7.65 10.73
N ARG A 133 6.68 7.81 9.69
CA ARG A 133 6.35 7.36 8.33
C ARG A 133 6.66 5.88 8.07
N LYS A 134 7.11 5.14 9.09
CA LYS A 134 7.52 3.72 9.01
C LYS A 134 8.49 3.46 7.85
N TYR A 135 9.45 4.37 7.64
CA TYR A 135 10.46 4.16 6.60
C TYR A 135 11.35 2.98 6.97
N THR A 136 11.51 2.05 6.02
CA THR A 136 12.45 0.93 6.16
C THR A 136 13.79 1.37 5.59
N ILE A 137 14.84 1.32 6.39
CA ILE A 137 16.20 1.66 5.96
C ILE A 137 16.76 0.47 5.20
N THR A 138 16.95 0.61 3.89
CA THR A 138 17.45 -0.47 3.02
C THR A 138 18.94 -0.76 3.24
N SER A 139 19.71 0.27 3.59
CA SER A 139 21.15 0.17 3.87
C SER A 139 21.60 1.36 4.71
N GLY A 140 22.50 1.12 5.66
CA GLY A 140 23.15 2.12 6.52
C GLY A 140 24.64 1.87 6.62
#